data_AF-A0A9J6DES1-F1
#
_entry.id   AF-A0A9J6DES1-F1
#
_cell.length_a   1.000
_cell.length_b   1.000
_cell.length_c   1.000
_cell.angle_alpha   90.00
_cell.angle_beta   90.00
_cell.angle_gamma   90.00
#
_symmetry.space_group_name_H-M   'P 1'
#
loop_
_entity.id
_entity.type
_entity.pdbx_description
1 polymer ?
#
loop_
_entity_poly.entity_id
_entity_poly.type
_entity_poly.pdbx_seq_one_letter_code
_entity_poly.pdbx_strand_id
1 'polypeptide(L)'
;MDVRRKQWRRGRPNKRRRAADNDDEPAFEKVPRRSMANDRQSVRVLLPVKTRHGVIQKTEVLNRKEDSPVESDEADDGSASGEDIDEVHETPPVAEESPEDKTPRTAVKSLSDKYRQLQQVKQQIGSMASAIVEDPQDKVGHFKELIALLRNGAPGISHIVQRLAALTLLEVFKDVVPGYAITAPTAHGSGPKQKLKKETRALIGYEEALLRYYGQYVGCLRKILARHLKRLKSAQSVLRLRLSTALAQVAARCVCGLLLAHPHFNLRGQLIELAVHCLGSSDDKMSLTACQALRQLYRQDRLGESTLDAVKRTRALLKARGLQASVASCLRHS
;
A
#
# COMPACT_ATOMS: atom_id res chain seq x y z
N MET A 1 -18.11 61.65 53.81
CA MET A 1 -18.53 62.33 52.58
C MET A 1 -17.42 63.25 52.14
N ASP A 2 -17.04 63.13 50.86
CA ASP A 2 -16.38 64.12 50.01
C ASP A 2 -15.00 64.68 50.40
N VAL A 3 -13.93 64.21 49.73
CA VAL A 3 -12.69 64.99 49.58
C VAL A 3 -11.98 64.68 48.23
N ARG A 4 -12.25 65.57 47.26
CA ARG A 4 -11.29 66.28 46.38
C ARG A 4 -10.37 65.50 45.42
N ARG A 5 -10.57 65.84 44.13
CA ARG A 5 -9.49 65.96 43.11
C ARG A 5 -8.33 66.84 43.62
N LYS A 6 -7.09 66.46 43.29
CA LYS A 6 -6.07 67.40 42.78
C LYS A 6 -4.90 66.66 42.12
N GLN A 7 -4.44 67.29 41.05
CA GLN A 7 -3.40 66.90 40.09
C GLN A 7 -1.98 67.14 40.66
N TRP A 8 -0.97 67.07 39.77
CA TRP A 8 0.48 67.33 39.95
C TRP A 8 1.28 66.05 40.32
N ARG A 9 2.41 65.68 39.70
CA ARG A 9 3.48 66.46 39.04
C ARG A 9 4.33 65.59 38.08
N ARG A 10 4.93 66.26 37.09
CA ARG A 10 5.95 65.75 36.17
C ARG A 10 7.28 65.48 36.89
N GLY A 11 7.98 64.42 36.50
CA GLY A 11 9.39 64.18 36.78
C GLY A 11 10.03 63.33 35.67
N ARG A 12 11.03 63.89 34.96
CA ARG A 12 11.97 63.15 34.08
C ARG A 12 13.04 62.48 34.97
N PRO A 13 13.61 61.33 34.58
CA PRO A 13 14.83 61.30 33.73
C PRO A 13 14.82 60.05 32.80
N ASN A 14 15.75 59.69 31.92
CA ASN A 14 17.12 60.07 31.63
C ASN A 14 17.41 59.69 30.15
N LYS A 15 18.18 60.53 29.45
CA LYS A 15 18.55 60.37 28.03
C LYS A 15 19.84 59.53 27.95
N ARG A 16 19.74 58.27 27.53
CA ARG A 16 20.92 57.48 27.12
C ARG A 16 21.07 57.54 25.60
N ARG A 17 22.10 58.26 25.14
CA ARG A 17 22.60 58.27 23.75
C ARG A 17 23.04 56.84 23.40
N ARG A 18 22.46 56.25 22.36
CA ARG A 18 23.08 55.13 21.64
C ARG A 18 23.72 55.69 20.38
N ALA A 19 24.97 55.30 20.18
CA ALA A 19 25.82 55.67 19.08
C ALA A 19 25.19 55.21 17.75
N ALA A 20 25.38 56.02 16.72
CA ALA A 20 25.13 55.65 15.33
C ALA A 20 26.17 54.61 14.94
N ASP A 21 25.71 53.41 14.60
CA ASP A 21 26.53 52.42 13.89
C ASP A 21 26.24 52.63 12.40
N ASN A 22 27.29 52.91 11.63
CA ASN A 22 27.22 53.13 10.19
C ASN A 22 27.12 51.76 9.52
N ASP A 23 25.90 51.36 9.14
CA ASP A 23 25.65 50.24 8.22
C ASP A 23 25.95 50.69 6.78
N ASP A 24 27.24 50.78 6.44
CA ASP A 24 27.69 50.93 5.05
C ASP A 24 27.67 49.55 4.35
N GLU A 25 26.48 49.06 4.02
CA GLU A 25 26.32 47.90 3.13
C GLU A 25 26.77 48.26 1.70
N PRO A 26 27.67 47.47 1.08
CA PRO A 26 28.17 47.76 -0.25
C PRO A 26 27.09 47.59 -1.33
N ALA A 27 27.02 48.54 -2.26
CA ALA A 27 25.94 48.69 -3.26
C ALA A 27 25.68 47.48 -4.18
N PHE A 28 26.54 46.46 -4.19
CA PHE A 28 26.36 45.26 -5.01
C PHE A 28 25.29 44.29 -4.46
N GLU A 29 24.87 44.42 -3.20
CA GLU A 29 23.81 43.58 -2.61
C GLU A 29 22.39 44.05 -2.93
N LYS A 30 22.22 45.27 -3.49
CA LYS A 30 20.91 45.88 -3.78
C LYS A 30 20.41 45.66 -5.21
N VAL A 31 21.09 44.83 -6.01
CA VAL A 31 20.70 44.57 -7.40
C VAL A 31 20.02 43.19 -7.51
N PRO A 32 18.77 43.11 -8.02
CA PRO A 32 18.11 41.83 -8.22
C PRO A 32 18.88 40.98 -9.24
N ARG A 33 19.16 39.73 -8.89
CA ARG A 33 19.82 38.77 -9.80
C ARG A 33 18.96 38.59 -11.05
N ARG A 34 19.49 38.96 -12.22
CA ARG A 34 18.91 38.58 -13.51
C ARG A 34 18.93 37.06 -13.63
N SER A 35 17.77 36.42 -13.66
CA SER A 35 17.68 35.02 -14.05
C SER A 35 18.11 34.88 -15.50
N MET A 36 19.10 34.03 -15.78
CA MET A 36 19.39 33.55 -17.14
C MET A 36 18.25 32.62 -17.57
N ALA A 37 17.12 33.23 -17.90
CA ALA A 37 15.93 32.60 -18.43
C ALA A 37 15.66 33.17 -19.83
N ASN A 38 16.63 33.03 -20.73
CA ASN A 38 16.45 32.78 -22.17
C ASN A 38 17.82 32.86 -22.85
N ASP A 39 18.37 31.68 -23.16
CA ASP A 39 19.19 31.36 -24.34
C ASP A 39 19.73 29.95 -24.14
N ARG A 40 18.83 28.97 -24.27
CA ARG A 40 19.18 27.54 -24.25
C ARG A 40 19.37 27.06 -25.69
N GLN A 41 20.55 27.30 -26.26
CA GLN A 41 21.12 26.28 -27.15
C GLN A 41 21.76 25.22 -26.27
N SER A 42 21.05 24.10 -26.06
CA SER A 42 21.58 22.97 -25.29
C SER A 42 22.64 22.25 -26.12
N VAL A 43 23.91 22.60 -25.92
CA VAL A 43 25.04 21.83 -26.44
C VAL A 43 25.26 20.63 -25.52
N ARG A 44 25.16 19.41 -26.06
CA ARG A 44 25.54 18.20 -25.32
C ARG A 44 26.99 17.87 -25.62
N VAL A 45 27.84 17.91 -24.60
CA VAL A 45 29.24 17.47 -24.68
C VAL A 45 29.30 15.96 -24.49
N LEU A 46 29.81 15.23 -25.46
CA LEU A 46 29.94 13.78 -25.41
C LEU A 46 31.26 13.35 -24.77
N LEU A 47 31.29 12.11 -24.28
CA LEU A 47 32.49 11.52 -23.69
C LEU A 47 33.67 11.51 -24.68
N PRO A 48 34.90 11.83 -24.24
CA PRO A 48 36.06 11.82 -25.11
C PRO A 48 36.37 10.41 -25.59
N VAL A 49 36.60 10.24 -26.89
CA VAL A 49 36.99 8.95 -27.47
C VAL A 49 38.51 8.93 -27.66
N LYS A 50 39.16 7.90 -27.12
CA LYS A 50 40.61 7.71 -27.24
C LYS A 50 40.93 6.90 -28.50
N THR A 51 41.53 7.56 -29.48
CA THR A 51 42.03 6.93 -30.71
C THR A 51 43.54 6.77 -30.63
N ARG A 52 44.14 5.99 -31.55
CA ARG A 52 45.59 5.70 -31.57
C ARG A 52 46.47 6.96 -31.73
N HIS A 53 45.89 8.10 -32.10
CA HIS A 53 46.56 9.39 -32.30
C HIS A 53 46.18 10.47 -31.27
N GLY A 54 45.46 10.13 -30.20
CA GLY A 54 45.09 11.08 -29.14
C GLY A 54 43.60 11.05 -28.78
N VAL A 55 43.20 11.92 -27.85
CA VAL A 55 41.83 12.00 -27.33
C VAL A 55 41.08 13.14 -28.01
N ILE A 56 39.91 12.84 -28.61
CA ILE A 56 39.06 13.83 -29.29
C ILE A 56 37.76 14.01 -28.50
N GLN A 57 37.41 15.27 -28.18
CA GLN A 57 36.13 15.65 -27.58
C GLN A 57 35.13 16.06 -28.67
N LYS A 58 33.89 15.56 -28.60
CA LYS A 58 32.81 15.87 -29.56
C LYS A 58 31.65 16.61 -28.88
N THR A 59 31.02 17.53 -29.61
CA THR A 59 29.85 18.31 -29.15
C THR A 59 28.78 18.34 -30.24
N GLU A 60 27.50 18.20 -29.86
CA GLU A 60 26.35 18.35 -30.76
C GLU A 60 25.42 19.50 -30.32
N VAL A 61 24.85 20.23 -31.29
CA VAL A 61 23.93 21.36 -31.09
C VAL A 61 22.52 21.00 -31.60
N LEU A 62 21.49 21.20 -30.77
CA LEU A 62 20.07 20.96 -31.11
C LEU A 62 19.34 22.30 -31.33
N ASN A 63 18.57 22.42 -32.43
CA ASN A 63 17.73 23.59 -32.73
C ASN A 63 16.24 23.25 -32.59
N ARG A 64 15.45 24.13 -31.93
CA ARG A 64 13.99 24.01 -31.73
C ARG A 64 13.26 25.06 -32.58
N LYS A 65 12.12 24.70 -33.19
CA LYS A 65 11.15 25.63 -33.83
C LYS A 65 9.92 25.82 -32.92
N GLU A 66 9.43 27.06 -32.81
CA GLU A 66 8.15 27.51 -32.22
C GLU A 66 7.17 27.87 -33.36
N ASP A 67 5.84 27.74 -33.25
CA ASP A 67 4.91 28.74 -32.69
C ASP A 67 3.52 28.15 -32.27
N SER A 68 2.79 28.91 -31.44
CA SER A 68 1.49 28.64 -30.75
C SER A 68 0.34 29.57 -31.29
N PRO A 69 -0.83 29.86 -30.65
CA PRO A 69 -1.71 29.17 -29.65
C PRO A 69 -3.25 29.31 -29.94
N VAL A 70 -4.14 28.54 -29.26
CA VAL A 70 -5.48 29.00 -28.78
C VAL A 70 -5.89 28.20 -27.52
N GLU A 71 -6.33 28.91 -26.47
CA GLU A 71 -6.81 28.48 -25.12
C GLU A 71 -8.16 27.71 -25.17
N SER A 72 -8.67 26.95 -24.18
CA SER A 72 -8.74 27.10 -22.71
C SER A 72 -9.28 25.82 -22.01
N ASP A 73 -8.80 25.60 -20.78
CA ASP A 73 -9.33 24.93 -19.56
C ASP A 73 -10.24 23.68 -19.59
N GLU A 74 -9.78 22.58 -18.97
CA GLU A 74 -10.14 22.16 -17.59
C GLU A 74 -9.40 20.85 -17.21
N ALA A 75 -9.03 20.72 -15.94
CA ALA A 75 -8.03 19.79 -15.42
C ALA A 75 -8.51 18.35 -15.18
N ASP A 76 -7.71 17.34 -15.60
CA ASP A 76 -7.71 15.98 -15.05
C ASP A 76 -6.27 15.44 -14.97
N ASP A 77 -5.82 15.17 -13.75
CA ASP A 77 -4.45 14.79 -13.38
C ASP A 77 -4.27 13.26 -13.50
N GLY A 78 -3.77 12.83 -14.67
CA GLY A 78 -3.32 11.47 -14.95
C GLY A 78 -1.79 11.40 -14.97
N SER A 79 -1.17 11.09 -13.83
CA SER A 79 0.28 10.88 -13.75
C SER A 79 0.71 9.52 -14.36
N ALA A 80 1.70 9.62 -15.25
CA ALA A 80 2.22 8.62 -16.16
C ALA A 80 3.10 7.55 -15.49
N SER A 81 2.99 6.32 -15.99
CA SER A 81 4.01 5.27 -15.87
C SER A 81 4.72 5.12 -17.20
N GLY A 82 6.05 5.24 -17.18
CA GLY A 82 6.94 5.20 -18.33
C GLY A 82 6.88 3.92 -19.16
N GLU A 83 7.05 4.15 -20.45
CA GLU A 83 7.26 3.19 -21.52
C GLU A 83 8.73 2.75 -21.53
N ASP A 84 8.97 1.44 -21.65
CA ASP A 84 10.23 0.89 -22.13
C ASP A 84 9.95 0.21 -23.48
N ILE A 85 10.79 0.58 -24.45
CA ILE A 85 10.84 0.16 -25.85
C ILE A 85 11.72 -1.09 -25.94
N ASP A 86 11.27 -2.13 -26.65
CA ASP A 86 12.14 -2.90 -27.56
C ASP A 86 11.30 -3.89 -28.40
N GLU A 87 11.12 -3.54 -29.67
CA GLU A 87 10.84 -4.48 -30.76
C GLU A 87 12.18 -4.89 -31.37
N VAL A 88 12.45 -6.20 -31.45
CA VAL A 88 13.48 -6.73 -32.35
C VAL A 88 12.85 -7.78 -33.25
N HIS A 89 12.96 -7.50 -34.53
CA HIS A 89 12.53 -8.27 -35.68
C HIS A 89 13.60 -9.33 -36.01
N GLU A 90 13.25 -10.59 -36.21
CA GLU A 90 14.14 -11.54 -36.90
C GLU A 90 13.35 -12.65 -37.62
N THR A 91 13.39 -12.60 -38.94
CA THR A 91 13.15 -13.74 -39.84
C THR A 91 14.49 -14.39 -40.22
N PRO A 92 14.52 -15.68 -40.61
CA PRO A 92 15.65 -16.58 -40.38
C PRO A 92 16.65 -16.64 -41.55
N PRO A 93 17.88 -17.13 -41.30
CA PRO A 93 18.63 -17.87 -42.29
C PRO A 93 18.69 -19.37 -41.92
N VAL A 94 18.46 -20.19 -42.94
CA VAL A 94 18.64 -21.64 -42.94
C VAL A 94 20.11 -21.95 -43.26
N ALA A 95 20.78 -22.73 -42.42
CA ALA A 95 21.75 -23.76 -42.83
C ALA A 95 22.33 -24.49 -41.60
N GLU A 96 22.09 -25.80 -41.60
CA GLU A 96 22.75 -26.94 -40.94
C GLU A 96 23.95 -26.67 -40.02
N GLU A 97 23.87 -27.16 -38.77
CA GLU A 97 24.98 -27.86 -38.09
C GLU A 97 24.49 -28.59 -36.81
N SER A 98 24.71 -29.91 -36.80
CA SER A 98 24.84 -30.87 -35.69
C SER A 98 23.78 -30.95 -34.56
N PRO A 99 23.10 -32.10 -34.37
CA PRO A 99 22.26 -32.36 -33.23
C PRO A 99 23.03 -33.16 -32.17
N GLU A 100 23.53 -32.55 -31.11
CA GLU A 100 23.84 -33.31 -29.89
C GLU A 100 23.92 -32.42 -28.62
N ASP A 101 23.15 -32.84 -27.62
CA ASP A 101 23.31 -32.58 -26.18
C ASP A 101 22.74 -31.29 -25.53
N LYS A 102 21.41 -31.19 -25.42
CA LYS A 102 20.74 -30.32 -24.43
C LYS A 102 20.25 -31.15 -23.25
N THR A 103 21.11 -31.23 -22.24
CA THR A 103 20.94 -32.06 -21.05
C THR A 103 19.73 -31.68 -20.17
N PRO A 104 19.01 -32.68 -19.60
CA PRO A 104 17.95 -32.47 -18.59
C PRO A 104 18.48 -31.96 -17.23
N ARG A 105 19.81 -31.94 -17.03
CA ARG A 105 20.46 -31.59 -15.76
C ARG A 105 20.31 -30.11 -15.38
N THR A 106 20.21 -29.21 -16.36
CA THR A 106 20.07 -27.75 -16.11
C THR A 106 18.67 -27.39 -15.61
N ALA A 107 17.63 -28.03 -16.15
CA ALA A 107 16.25 -27.84 -15.69
C ALA A 107 16.06 -28.36 -14.24
N VAL A 108 16.62 -29.52 -13.92
CA VAL A 108 16.56 -30.10 -12.55
C VAL A 108 17.28 -29.22 -11.52
N LYS A 109 18.44 -28.65 -11.86
CA LYS A 109 19.13 -27.69 -10.99
C LYS A 109 18.27 -26.45 -10.71
N SER A 110 17.64 -25.89 -11.75
CA SER A 110 16.76 -24.72 -11.61
C SER A 110 15.52 -24.95 -10.72
N LEU A 111 14.97 -26.16 -10.72
CA LEU A 111 13.84 -26.54 -9.85
C LEU A 111 14.30 -26.72 -8.41
N SER A 112 15.47 -27.32 -8.22
CA SER A 112 16.08 -27.51 -6.89
C SER A 112 16.38 -26.17 -6.22
N ASP A 113 16.85 -25.18 -6.97
CA ASP A 113 17.10 -23.83 -6.46
C ASP A 113 15.81 -23.12 -6.06
N LYS A 114 14.74 -23.19 -6.87
CA LYS A 114 13.43 -22.66 -6.51
C LYS A 114 12.86 -23.32 -5.25
N TYR A 115 13.06 -24.63 -5.11
CA TYR A 115 12.66 -25.35 -3.91
C TYR A 115 13.43 -24.88 -2.68
N ARG A 116 14.76 -24.73 -2.78
CA ARG A 116 15.60 -24.20 -1.69
C ARG A 116 15.18 -22.78 -1.30
N GLN A 117 14.96 -21.91 -2.29
CA GLN A 117 14.46 -20.55 -2.06
C GLN A 117 13.10 -20.55 -1.36
N LEU A 118 12.17 -21.42 -1.78
CA LEU A 118 10.87 -21.55 -1.13
C LEU A 118 10.99 -21.97 0.34
N GLN A 119 11.88 -22.93 0.65
CA GLN A 119 12.11 -23.35 2.03
C GLN A 119 12.72 -22.23 2.88
N GLN A 120 13.67 -21.47 2.34
CA GLN A 120 14.25 -20.32 3.03
C GLN A 120 13.19 -19.26 3.34
N VAL A 121 12.37 -18.88 2.36
CA VAL A 121 11.29 -17.91 2.58
C VAL A 121 10.24 -18.43 3.56
N LYS A 122 9.92 -19.73 3.51
CA LYS A 122 9.00 -20.36 4.47
C LYS A 122 9.54 -20.28 5.91
N GLN A 123 10.82 -20.57 6.11
CA GLN A 123 11.48 -20.45 7.41
C GLN A 123 11.51 -19.00 7.89
N GLN A 124 11.81 -18.04 7.00
CA GLN A 124 11.77 -16.61 7.32
C GLN A 124 10.38 -16.15 7.76
N ILE A 125 9.32 -16.54 7.02
CA ILE A 125 7.93 -16.24 7.37
C ILE A 125 7.58 -16.84 8.74
N GLY A 126 7.95 -18.09 9.00
CA GLY A 126 7.71 -18.75 10.28
C GLY A 126 8.45 -18.08 11.44
N SER A 127 9.70 -17.67 11.24
CA SER A 127 10.50 -16.96 12.25
C SER A 127 9.90 -15.60 12.58
N MET A 128 9.49 -14.82 11.57
CA MET A 128 8.82 -13.53 11.78
C MET A 128 7.49 -13.69 12.52
N ALA A 129 6.69 -14.67 12.13
CA ALA A 129 5.40 -14.94 12.76
C ALA A 129 5.54 -15.35 14.23
N SER A 130 6.49 -16.25 14.53
CA SER A 130 6.77 -16.70 15.90
C SER A 130 7.24 -15.54 16.77
N ALA A 131 8.13 -14.69 16.25
CA ALA A 131 8.62 -13.52 16.97
C ALA A 131 7.50 -12.51 17.29
N ILE A 132 6.54 -12.31 16.38
CA ILE A 132 5.40 -11.43 16.64
C ILE A 132 4.49 -12.01 17.73
N VAL A 133 4.23 -13.31 17.72
CA VAL A 133 3.36 -13.95 18.71
C VAL A 133 4.01 -13.99 20.09
N GLU A 134 5.34 -14.13 20.16
CA GLU A 134 6.11 -14.10 21.40
C GLU A 134 6.14 -12.71 22.06
N ASP A 135 6.47 -11.66 21.30
CA ASP A 135 6.45 -10.28 21.79
C ASP A 135 5.91 -9.31 20.71
N PRO A 136 4.59 -9.06 20.70
CA PRO A 136 3.98 -8.24 19.67
C PRO A 136 4.36 -6.76 19.78
N GLN A 137 4.71 -6.25 20.97
CA GLN A 137 5.02 -4.84 21.18
C GLN A 137 6.38 -4.48 20.58
N ASP A 138 7.40 -5.29 20.86
CA ASP A 138 8.75 -5.05 20.36
C ASP A 138 8.93 -5.48 18.89
N LYS A 139 8.19 -6.53 18.46
CA LYS A 139 8.36 -7.14 17.13
C LYS A 139 7.34 -6.68 16.10
N VAL A 140 6.61 -5.59 16.36
CA VAL A 140 5.59 -5.04 15.45
C VAL A 140 6.12 -4.70 14.04
N GLY A 141 7.43 -4.46 13.91
CA GLY A 141 8.08 -4.19 12.63
C GLY A 141 7.95 -5.34 11.62
N HIS A 142 7.91 -6.59 12.07
CA HIS A 142 7.83 -7.76 11.19
C HIS A 142 6.52 -7.84 10.40
N PHE A 143 5.44 -7.18 10.86
CA PHE A 143 4.22 -7.03 10.06
C PHE A 143 4.49 -6.35 8.73
N LYS A 144 5.37 -5.34 8.70
CA LYS A 144 5.74 -4.61 7.48
C LYS A 144 6.36 -5.55 6.45
N GLU A 145 7.25 -6.43 6.90
CA GLU A 145 7.97 -7.39 6.05
C GLU A 145 7.02 -8.47 5.52
N LEU A 146 6.18 -9.05 6.38
CA LEU A 146 5.16 -10.02 5.97
C LEU A 146 4.17 -9.41 4.97
N ILE A 147 3.74 -8.16 5.18
CA ILE A 147 2.86 -7.45 4.23
C ILE A 147 3.59 -7.16 2.91
N ALA A 148 4.90 -6.88 2.93
CA ALA A 148 5.68 -6.71 1.71
C ALA A 148 5.75 -8.02 0.90
N LEU A 149 5.96 -9.16 1.58
CA LEU A 149 5.90 -10.49 0.96
C LEU A 149 4.52 -10.79 0.36
N LEU A 150 3.43 -10.40 1.04
CA LEU A 150 2.07 -10.52 0.50
C LEU A 150 1.86 -9.66 -0.76
N ARG A 151 2.46 -8.47 -0.81
CA ARG A 151 2.26 -7.51 -1.91
C ARG A 151 3.08 -7.87 -3.14
N ASN A 152 4.36 -8.13 -2.93
CA ASN A 152 5.36 -8.25 -3.99
C ASN A 152 5.67 -9.72 -4.31
N GLY A 153 5.52 -10.62 -3.33
CA GLY A 153 6.00 -11.99 -3.41
C GLY A 153 7.53 -12.05 -3.54
N ALA A 154 8.04 -13.18 -4.01
CA ALA A 154 9.45 -13.39 -4.34
C ALA A 154 9.60 -13.75 -5.83
N PRO A 155 10.72 -13.38 -6.48
CA PRO A 155 10.95 -13.70 -7.89
C PRO A 155 10.87 -15.22 -8.11
N GLY A 156 10.21 -15.64 -9.19
CA GLY A 156 10.05 -17.06 -9.55
C GLY A 156 9.04 -17.87 -8.73
N ILE A 157 8.71 -17.48 -7.49
CA ILE A 157 7.80 -18.21 -6.58
C ILE A 157 6.72 -17.32 -5.93
N SER A 158 6.45 -16.14 -6.53
CA SER A 158 5.60 -15.08 -5.97
C SER A 158 4.22 -15.59 -5.51
N HIS A 159 3.53 -16.38 -6.34
CA HIS A 159 2.19 -16.87 -6.02
C HIS A 159 2.14 -17.77 -4.77
N ILE A 160 3.18 -18.55 -4.49
CA ILE A 160 3.24 -19.42 -3.31
C ILE A 160 3.53 -18.56 -2.08
N VAL A 161 4.53 -17.67 -2.18
CA VAL A 161 4.93 -16.77 -1.09
C VAL A 161 3.79 -15.85 -0.68
N GLN A 162 3.04 -15.28 -1.63
CA GLN A 162 1.89 -14.44 -1.35
C GLN A 162 0.80 -15.21 -0.59
N ARG A 163 0.53 -16.47 -0.95
CA ARG A 163 -0.45 -17.31 -0.25
C ARG A 163 0.00 -17.66 1.16
N LEU A 164 1.28 -18.01 1.33
CA LEU A 164 1.87 -18.29 2.64
C LEU A 164 1.82 -17.06 3.55
N ALA A 165 2.24 -15.90 3.04
CA ALA A 165 2.20 -14.64 3.78
C ALA A 165 0.76 -14.25 4.15
N ALA A 166 -0.21 -14.42 3.24
CA ALA A 166 -1.61 -14.13 3.51
C ALA A 166 -2.15 -14.96 4.69
N LEU A 167 -1.92 -16.28 4.66
CA LEU A 167 -2.40 -17.20 5.70
C LEU A 167 -1.65 -17.00 7.02
N THR A 168 -0.34 -16.74 6.97
CA THR A 168 0.45 -16.50 8.18
C THR A 168 -0.02 -15.22 8.89
N LEU A 169 -0.22 -14.14 8.13
CA LEU A 169 -0.77 -12.89 8.67
C LEU A 169 -2.16 -13.10 9.28
N LEU A 170 -3.01 -13.93 8.66
CA LEU A 170 -4.33 -14.26 9.21
C LEU A 170 -4.20 -14.86 10.61
N GLU A 171 -3.41 -15.92 10.77
CA GLU A 171 -3.27 -16.60 12.07
C GLU A 171 -2.62 -15.67 13.11
N VAL A 172 -1.56 -14.94 12.74
CA VAL A 172 -0.93 -13.96 13.65
C VAL A 172 -1.93 -12.89 14.10
N PHE A 173 -2.75 -12.34 13.20
CA PHE A 173 -3.78 -11.37 13.58
C PHE A 173 -4.89 -12.00 14.43
N LYS A 174 -5.19 -13.29 14.32
CA LYS A 174 -6.14 -13.94 15.25
C LYS A 174 -5.60 -13.94 16.67
N ASP A 175 -4.29 -14.15 16.83
CA ASP A 175 -3.65 -14.27 18.14
C ASP A 175 -3.39 -12.90 18.80
N VAL A 176 -2.96 -11.88 18.05
CA VAL A 176 -2.53 -10.60 18.64
C VAL A 176 -3.61 -9.52 18.73
N VAL A 177 -4.70 -9.64 17.96
CA VAL A 177 -5.73 -8.60 17.93
C VAL A 177 -6.53 -8.63 19.24
N PRO A 178 -6.69 -7.48 19.93
CA PRO A 178 -7.45 -7.42 21.16
C PRO A 178 -8.95 -7.62 20.92
N GLY A 179 -9.67 -8.09 21.94
CA GLY A 179 -11.13 -8.25 21.91
C GLY A 179 -11.94 -6.95 21.95
N TYR A 180 -11.28 -5.79 21.90
CA TYR A 180 -11.92 -4.46 21.91
C TYR A 180 -11.51 -3.66 20.67
N ALA A 181 -12.35 -2.71 20.26
CA ALA A 181 -12.01 -1.80 19.18
C ALA A 181 -11.02 -0.73 19.67
N ILE A 182 -9.90 -0.58 18.95
CA ILE A 182 -8.89 0.43 19.22
C ILE A 182 -9.46 1.79 18.80
N THR A 183 -9.60 2.68 19.76
CA THR A 183 -10.01 4.07 19.58
C THR A 183 -8.77 4.96 19.56
N ALA A 184 -8.78 6.00 18.73
CA ALA A 184 -7.71 6.98 18.75
C ALA A 184 -7.66 7.67 20.14
N PRO A 185 -6.47 8.01 20.67
CA PRO A 185 -6.34 8.68 21.96
C PRO A 185 -7.15 9.97 22.08
N THR A 186 -7.39 10.65 20.95
CA THR A 186 -8.21 11.86 20.87
C THR A 186 -9.69 11.63 21.21
N ALA A 187 -10.21 10.41 21.04
CA ALA A 187 -11.60 10.06 21.33
C ALA A 187 -11.90 9.92 22.84
N HIS A 188 -10.87 9.66 23.65
CA HIS A 188 -11.00 9.51 25.11
C HIS A 188 -10.72 10.79 25.91
N GLY A 189 -10.72 11.96 25.26
CA GLY A 189 -10.55 13.26 25.94
C GLY A 189 -9.11 13.58 26.35
N SER A 190 -8.16 12.68 26.12
CA SER A 190 -6.73 12.93 26.28
C SER A 190 -6.19 13.61 25.03
N GLY A 191 -6.23 14.95 25.02
CA GLY A 191 -5.62 15.74 23.96
C GLY A 191 -4.12 15.44 23.78
N PRO A 192 -3.49 15.89 22.67
CA PRO A 192 -2.10 15.59 22.30
C PRO A 192 -1.02 16.11 23.28
N LYS A 193 -1.42 16.67 24.43
CA LYS A 193 -0.56 17.34 25.41
C LYS A 193 -0.64 16.74 26.83
N GLN A 194 -1.35 15.62 27.04
CA GLN A 194 -1.34 14.97 28.35
C GLN A 194 -0.04 14.16 28.51
N LYS A 195 0.71 14.42 29.59
CA LYS A 195 1.91 13.66 29.94
C LYS A 195 1.50 12.23 30.35
N LEU A 196 1.50 11.32 29.39
CA LEU A 196 1.28 9.90 29.65
C LEU A 196 2.53 9.26 30.24
N LYS A 197 2.34 8.23 31.06
CA LYS A 197 3.45 7.39 31.53
C LYS A 197 4.10 6.68 30.34
N LYS A 198 5.40 6.36 30.46
CA LYS A 198 6.19 5.71 29.40
C LYS A 198 5.51 4.45 28.86
N GLU A 199 5.00 3.60 29.76
CA GLU A 199 4.30 2.36 29.42
C GLU A 199 3.00 2.61 28.64
N THR A 200 2.16 3.54 29.11
CA THR A 200 0.92 3.90 28.41
C THR A 200 1.19 4.44 27.01
N ARG A 201 2.26 5.24 26.85
CA ARG A 201 2.66 5.75 25.54
C ARG A 201 3.17 4.63 24.61
N ALA A 202 3.90 3.66 25.13
CA ALA A 202 4.37 2.51 24.37
C ALA A 202 3.18 1.65 23.89
N LEU A 203 2.21 1.38 24.76
CA LEU A 203 1.01 0.62 24.43
C LEU A 203 0.20 1.31 23.31
N ILE A 204 -0.05 2.62 23.43
CA ILE A 204 -0.75 3.39 22.39
C ILE A 204 0.01 3.33 21.05
N GLY A 205 1.34 3.50 21.09
CA GLY A 205 2.16 3.41 19.89
C GLY A 205 2.08 2.03 19.22
N TYR A 206 2.03 0.96 20.01
CA TYR A 206 1.79 -0.38 19.53
C TYR A 206 0.38 -0.54 18.92
N GLU A 207 -0.66 -0.10 19.61
CA GLU A 207 -2.05 -0.18 19.12
C GLU A 207 -2.24 0.57 17.79
N GLU A 208 -1.67 1.77 17.67
CA GLU A 208 -1.67 2.55 16.43
C GLU A 208 -0.93 1.81 15.30
N ALA A 209 0.22 1.21 15.61
CA ALA A 209 0.98 0.43 14.65
C ALA A 209 0.21 -0.84 14.22
N LEU A 210 -0.39 -1.56 15.16
CA LEU A 210 -1.21 -2.74 14.92
C LEU A 210 -2.38 -2.41 13.99
N LEU A 211 -3.14 -1.35 14.31
CA LEU A 211 -4.28 -0.92 13.50
C LEU A 211 -3.84 -0.51 12.09
N ARG A 212 -2.69 0.17 11.96
CA ARG A 212 -2.11 0.53 10.67
C ARG A 212 -1.76 -0.70 9.83
N TYR A 213 -1.08 -1.69 10.40
CA TYR A 213 -0.71 -2.91 9.68
C TYR A 213 -1.93 -3.78 9.36
N TYR A 214 -2.89 -3.86 10.27
CA TYR A 214 -4.17 -4.51 10.04
C TYR A 214 -4.91 -3.89 8.85
N GLY A 215 -5.01 -2.57 8.80
CA GLY A 215 -5.60 -1.86 7.67
C GLY A 215 -4.85 -2.07 6.36
N GLN A 216 -3.51 -2.12 6.38
CA GLN A 216 -2.72 -2.45 5.20
C GLN A 216 -2.96 -3.88 4.72
N TYR A 217 -3.09 -4.84 5.64
CA TYR A 217 -3.39 -6.23 5.32
C TYR A 217 -4.77 -6.38 4.67
N VAL A 218 -5.83 -5.84 5.29
CA VAL A 218 -7.19 -5.80 4.73
C VAL A 218 -7.21 -5.11 3.37
N GLY A 219 -6.46 -4.00 3.23
CA GLY A 219 -6.27 -3.31 1.96
C GLY A 219 -5.60 -4.17 0.88
N CYS A 220 -4.64 -5.01 1.24
CA CYS A 220 -4.02 -5.98 0.33
C CYS A 220 -5.01 -7.05 -0.11
N LEU A 221 -5.79 -7.62 0.83
CA LEU A 221 -6.83 -8.60 0.52
C LEU A 221 -7.87 -8.03 -0.46
N ARG A 222 -8.36 -6.81 -0.20
CA ARG A 222 -9.26 -6.08 -1.11
C ARG A 222 -8.66 -5.94 -2.51
N LYS A 223 -7.40 -5.51 -2.61
CA LYS A 223 -6.70 -5.37 -3.91
C LYS A 223 -6.54 -6.71 -4.63
N ILE A 224 -6.30 -7.80 -3.91
CA ILE A 224 -6.21 -9.15 -4.51
C ILE A 224 -7.56 -9.54 -5.12
N LEU A 225 -8.66 -9.40 -4.37
CA LEU A 225 -10.01 -9.74 -4.83
C LEU A 225 -10.43 -8.86 -6.02
N ALA A 226 -10.20 -7.55 -5.95
CA ALA A 226 -10.51 -6.63 -7.04
C ALA A 226 -9.71 -6.94 -8.32
N ARG A 227 -8.41 -7.26 -8.19
CA ARG A 227 -7.58 -7.66 -9.34
C ARG A 227 -8.07 -8.97 -9.97
N HIS A 228 -8.49 -9.93 -9.16
CA HIS A 228 -9.05 -11.18 -9.66
C HIS A 228 -10.33 -10.94 -10.46
N LEU A 229 -11.25 -10.12 -9.96
CA LEU A 229 -12.48 -9.77 -10.68
C LEU A 229 -12.19 -9.07 -12.02
N LYS A 230 -11.22 -8.15 -12.07
CA LYS A 230 -10.80 -7.53 -13.33
C LYS A 230 -10.22 -8.55 -14.32
N ARG A 231 -9.42 -9.50 -13.82
CA ARG A 231 -8.81 -10.56 -14.63
C ARG A 231 -9.83 -11.55 -15.19
N LEU A 232 -10.94 -11.80 -14.50
CA LEU A 232 -12.02 -12.65 -15.01
C LEU A 232 -12.68 -12.06 -16.27
N LYS A 233 -12.65 -10.74 -16.45
CA LYS A 233 -13.23 -10.05 -17.61
C LYS A 233 -12.26 -9.84 -18.77
N SER A 234 -10.98 -10.14 -18.57
CA SER A 234 -9.91 -9.87 -19.54
C SER A 234 -9.42 -11.18 -20.13
N ALA A 235 -9.03 -11.17 -21.41
CA ALA A 235 -8.32 -12.28 -22.03
C ALA A 235 -6.97 -12.48 -21.32
N GLN A 236 -6.85 -13.57 -20.57
CA GLN A 236 -5.64 -13.94 -19.83
C GLN A 236 -5.28 -15.39 -20.13
N SER A 237 -3.98 -15.69 -20.13
CA SER A 237 -3.53 -17.08 -20.19
C SER A 237 -4.16 -17.91 -19.08
N VAL A 238 -4.58 -19.15 -19.38
CA VAL A 238 -5.23 -20.07 -18.42
C VAL A 238 -4.42 -20.20 -17.13
N LEU A 239 -3.09 -20.30 -17.22
CA LEU A 239 -2.20 -20.40 -16.06
C LEU A 239 -2.28 -19.18 -15.14
N ARG A 240 -2.20 -17.95 -15.69
CA ARG A 240 -2.32 -16.71 -14.89
C ARG A 240 -3.67 -16.61 -14.20
N LEU A 241 -4.75 -17.01 -14.88
CA LEU A 241 -6.08 -16.99 -14.28
C LEU A 241 -6.19 -18.00 -13.13
N ARG A 242 -5.69 -19.23 -13.32
CA ARG A 242 -5.66 -20.25 -12.26
C ARG A 242 -4.87 -19.80 -11.03
N LEU A 243 -3.67 -19.24 -11.22
CA LEU A 243 -2.86 -18.71 -10.12
C LEU A 243 -3.56 -17.54 -9.40
N SER A 244 -4.18 -16.63 -10.16
CA SER A 244 -4.93 -15.51 -9.59
C SER A 244 -6.15 -15.98 -8.80
N THR A 245 -6.85 -17.01 -9.28
CA THR A 245 -8.01 -17.61 -8.62
C THR A 245 -7.60 -18.29 -7.31
N ALA A 246 -6.50 -19.05 -7.32
CA ALA A 246 -5.96 -19.67 -6.11
C ALA A 246 -5.58 -18.64 -5.03
N LEU A 247 -5.00 -17.50 -5.43
CA LEU A 247 -4.69 -16.41 -4.49
C LEU A 247 -5.98 -15.72 -3.99
N ALA A 248 -6.97 -15.51 -4.85
CA ALA A 248 -8.26 -14.93 -4.48
C ALA A 248 -9.04 -15.82 -3.50
N GLN A 249 -9.02 -17.14 -3.70
CA GLN A 249 -9.58 -18.12 -2.76
C GLN A 249 -8.94 -18.02 -1.38
N VAL A 250 -7.61 -17.88 -1.31
CA VAL A 250 -6.90 -17.67 -0.04
C VAL A 250 -7.30 -16.33 0.58
N ALA A 251 -7.39 -15.25 -0.21
CA ALA A 251 -7.80 -13.95 0.29
C ALA A 251 -9.24 -13.96 0.85
N ALA A 252 -10.18 -14.64 0.17
CA ALA A 252 -11.55 -14.81 0.66
C ALA A 252 -11.58 -15.56 2.00
N ARG A 253 -10.79 -16.64 2.14
CA ARG A 253 -10.62 -17.35 3.41
C ARG A 253 -10.07 -16.45 4.50
N CYS A 254 -9.09 -15.61 4.19
CA CYS A 254 -8.51 -14.68 5.16
C CYS A 254 -9.53 -13.62 5.62
N VAL A 255 -10.29 -13.02 4.70
CA VAL A 255 -11.35 -12.07 5.05
C VAL A 255 -12.39 -12.71 5.97
N CYS A 256 -12.86 -13.91 5.58
CA CYS A 256 -13.85 -14.65 6.36
C CYS A 256 -13.31 -15.07 7.74
N GLY A 257 -12.05 -15.53 7.79
CA GLY A 257 -11.40 -15.93 9.03
C GLY A 257 -11.21 -14.77 10.00
N LEU A 258 -10.83 -13.58 9.51
CA LEU A 258 -10.75 -12.37 10.34
C LEU A 258 -12.11 -11.96 10.88
N LEU A 259 -13.14 -11.98 10.04
CA LEU A 259 -14.49 -11.59 10.42
C LEU A 259 -15.08 -12.48 11.52
N LEU A 260 -14.77 -13.78 11.49
CA LEU A 260 -15.20 -14.74 12.51
C LEU A 260 -14.38 -14.67 13.79
N ALA A 261 -13.08 -14.42 13.68
CA ALA A 261 -12.22 -14.31 14.86
C ALA A 261 -12.50 -13.02 15.64
N HIS A 262 -12.71 -11.91 14.94
CA HIS A 262 -12.81 -10.58 15.53
C HIS A 262 -14.01 -9.78 14.96
N PRO A 263 -15.27 -10.18 15.27
CA PRO A 263 -16.47 -9.57 14.68
C PRO A 263 -16.68 -8.09 15.04
N HIS A 264 -16.16 -7.66 16.19
CA HIS A 264 -16.35 -6.33 16.76
C HIS A 264 -15.11 -5.43 16.64
N PHE A 265 -14.02 -5.95 16.08
CA PHE A 265 -12.79 -5.17 15.91
C PHE A 265 -12.91 -4.12 14.80
N ASN A 266 -11.97 -3.19 14.76
CA ASN A 266 -11.92 -2.14 13.74
C ASN A 266 -11.99 -2.72 12.32
N LEU A 267 -12.50 -1.91 11.38
CA LEU A 267 -12.71 -2.30 9.97
C LEU A 267 -13.74 -3.44 9.74
N ARG A 268 -14.53 -3.84 10.74
CA ARG A 268 -15.61 -4.85 10.57
C ARG A 268 -16.48 -4.61 9.34
N GLY A 269 -16.90 -3.37 9.09
CA GLY A 269 -17.76 -3.03 7.96
C GLY A 269 -17.09 -3.31 6.61
N GLN A 270 -15.78 -3.07 6.51
CA GLN A 270 -15.01 -3.39 5.29
C GLN A 270 -14.86 -4.90 5.10
N LEU A 271 -14.64 -5.65 6.18
CA LEU A 271 -14.57 -7.12 6.10
C LEU A 271 -15.90 -7.72 5.67
N ILE A 272 -17.02 -7.24 6.22
CA ILE A 272 -18.37 -7.66 5.83
C ILE A 272 -18.60 -7.32 4.34
N GLU A 273 -18.19 -6.14 3.87
CA GLU A 273 -18.27 -5.79 2.45
C GLU A 273 -17.57 -6.79 1.55
N LEU A 274 -16.33 -7.14 1.90
CA LEU A 274 -15.50 -8.05 1.14
C LEU A 274 -16.06 -9.48 1.18
N ALA A 275 -16.57 -9.92 2.33
CA ALA A 275 -17.21 -11.23 2.47
C ALA A 275 -18.49 -11.31 1.60
N VAL A 276 -19.34 -10.29 1.62
CA VAL A 276 -20.53 -10.22 0.76
C VAL A 276 -20.14 -10.15 -0.72
N HIS A 277 -19.06 -9.46 -1.08
CA HIS A 277 -18.56 -9.47 -2.45
C HIS A 277 -18.10 -10.89 -2.88
N CYS A 278 -17.42 -11.62 -1.99
CA CYS A 278 -17.02 -13.00 -2.22
C CYS A 278 -18.22 -13.96 -2.34
N LEU A 279 -19.30 -13.73 -1.57
CA LEU A 279 -20.55 -14.47 -1.69
C LEU A 279 -21.13 -14.40 -3.10
N GLY A 280 -20.98 -13.24 -3.76
CA GLY A 280 -21.39 -13.05 -5.14
C GLY A 280 -20.40 -13.54 -6.19
N SER A 281 -19.25 -14.10 -5.84
CA SER A 281 -18.29 -14.54 -6.86
C SER A 281 -18.80 -15.74 -7.67
N SER A 282 -18.35 -15.85 -8.93
CA SER A 282 -18.64 -17.01 -9.78
C SER A 282 -17.83 -18.27 -9.40
N ASP A 283 -16.84 -18.13 -8.51
CA ASP A 283 -16.04 -19.25 -8.02
C ASP A 283 -16.73 -19.90 -6.82
N ASP A 284 -17.20 -21.13 -7.01
CA ASP A 284 -17.92 -21.90 -5.99
C ASP A 284 -17.17 -22.01 -4.67
N LYS A 285 -15.83 -22.13 -4.71
CA LYS A 285 -15.04 -22.25 -3.48
C LYS A 285 -15.06 -20.95 -2.67
N MET A 286 -14.98 -19.81 -3.36
CA MET A 286 -15.03 -18.49 -2.72
C MET A 286 -16.42 -18.19 -2.19
N SER A 287 -17.46 -18.42 -2.99
CA SER A 287 -18.85 -18.17 -2.60
C SER A 287 -19.29 -19.08 -1.45
N LEU A 288 -18.91 -20.36 -1.46
CA LEU A 288 -19.18 -21.29 -0.38
C LEU A 288 -18.49 -20.87 0.92
N THR A 289 -17.20 -20.51 0.85
CA THR A 289 -16.43 -20.03 2.02
C THR A 289 -17.12 -18.81 2.65
N ALA A 290 -17.54 -17.85 1.81
CA ALA A 290 -18.24 -16.65 2.27
C ALA A 290 -19.63 -16.97 2.86
N CYS A 291 -20.41 -17.85 2.23
CA CYS A 291 -21.72 -18.24 2.76
C CYS A 291 -21.57 -18.96 4.12
N GLN A 292 -20.61 -19.88 4.27
CA GLN A 292 -20.34 -20.56 5.54
C GLN A 292 -19.94 -19.57 6.63
N ALA A 293 -19.05 -18.63 6.32
CA ALA A 293 -18.62 -17.62 7.28
C ALA A 293 -19.75 -16.67 7.68
N LEU A 294 -20.58 -16.22 6.74
CA LEU A 294 -21.73 -15.38 7.06
C LEU A 294 -22.77 -16.12 7.91
N ARG A 295 -23.06 -17.39 7.61
CA ARG A 295 -23.94 -18.21 8.48
C ARG A 295 -23.40 -18.33 9.89
N GLN A 296 -22.09 -18.57 10.03
CA GLN A 296 -21.47 -18.67 11.34
C GLN A 296 -21.48 -17.33 12.08
N LEU A 297 -21.22 -16.22 11.38
CA LEU A 297 -21.34 -14.87 11.93
C LEU A 297 -22.74 -14.62 12.49
N TYR A 298 -23.79 -14.99 11.76
CA TYR A 298 -25.18 -14.80 12.19
C TYR A 298 -25.53 -15.59 13.45
N ARG A 299 -24.88 -16.75 13.66
CA ARG A 299 -25.05 -17.55 14.89
C ARG A 299 -24.27 -17.00 16.07
N GLN A 300 -23.11 -16.39 15.82
CA GLN A 300 -22.23 -15.86 16.86
C GLN A 300 -22.63 -14.46 17.34
N ASP A 301 -23.23 -13.66 16.46
CA ASP A 301 -23.58 -12.27 16.73
C ASP A 301 -24.86 -12.14 17.56
N ARG A 302 -24.68 -12.07 18.88
CA ARG A 302 -25.78 -11.90 19.85
C ARG A 302 -26.38 -10.49 19.86
N LEU A 303 -25.58 -9.48 19.51
CA LEU A 303 -26.04 -8.08 19.48
C LEU A 303 -26.78 -7.76 18.18
N GLY A 304 -26.53 -8.52 17.13
CA GLY A 304 -27.19 -8.39 15.83
C GLY A 304 -26.65 -7.24 14.96
N GLU A 305 -25.66 -6.47 15.43
CA GLU A 305 -25.11 -5.33 14.67
C GLU A 305 -24.38 -5.78 13.40
N SER A 306 -23.53 -6.80 13.52
CA SER A 306 -22.75 -7.34 12.41
C SER A 306 -23.65 -8.06 11.41
N THR A 307 -24.67 -8.76 11.92
CA THR A 307 -25.71 -9.43 11.14
C THR A 307 -26.55 -8.42 10.37
N LEU A 308 -26.98 -7.33 11.01
CA LEU A 308 -27.75 -6.27 10.36
C LEU A 308 -26.96 -5.61 9.22
N ASP A 309 -25.69 -5.30 9.44
CA ASP A 309 -24.81 -4.72 8.42
C ASP A 309 -24.61 -5.69 7.24
N ALA A 310 -24.33 -6.97 7.53
CA ALA A 310 -24.18 -8.02 6.54
C ALA A 310 -25.44 -8.26 5.69
N VAL A 311 -26.62 -8.32 6.31
CA VAL A 311 -27.91 -8.49 5.63
C VAL A 311 -28.23 -7.27 4.77
N LYS A 312 -28.01 -6.04 5.27
CA LYS A 312 -28.18 -4.80 4.49
C LYS A 312 -27.31 -4.82 3.23
N ARG A 313 -26.03 -5.19 3.37
CA ARG A 313 -25.09 -5.28 2.24
C ARG A 313 -25.44 -6.39 1.26
N THR A 314 -25.89 -7.55 1.77
CA THR A 314 -26.33 -8.66 0.92
C THR A 314 -27.58 -8.28 0.14
N ARG A 315 -28.55 -7.60 0.76
CA ARG A 315 -29.72 -7.05 0.07
C ARG A 315 -29.32 -6.08 -1.03
N ALA A 316 -28.37 -5.18 -0.77
CA ALA A 316 -27.86 -4.24 -1.77
C ALA A 316 -27.21 -4.98 -2.95
N LEU A 317 -26.40 -6.02 -2.68
CA LEU A 317 -25.79 -6.86 -3.71
C LEU A 317 -26.84 -7.58 -4.57
N LEU A 318 -27.89 -8.14 -3.96
CA LEU A 318 -28.96 -8.84 -4.67
C LEU A 318 -29.74 -7.90 -5.59
N LYS A 319 -30.08 -6.70 -5.10
CA LYS A 319 -30.72 -5.65 -5.90
C LYS A 319 -29.86 -5.25 -7.09
N ALA A 320 -28.56 -5.04 -6.88
CA ALA A 320 -27.64 -4.66 -7.95
C ALA A 320 -27.50 -5.73 -9.05
N ARG A 321 -27.81 -6.99 -8.75
CA ARG A 321 -27.69 -8.11 -9.70
C ARG A 321 -29.00 -8.53 -10.35
N GLY A 322 -30.12 -7.91 -9.99
CA GLY A 322 -31.45 -8.34 -10.46
C GLY A 322 -31.83 -9.77 -10.01
N LEU A 323 -31.08 -10.36 -9.09
CA LEU A 323 -31.30 -11.72 -8.60
C LEU A 323 -32.35 -11.69 -7.49
N GLN A 324 -33.61 -11.93 -7.85
CA GLN A 324 -34.64 -12.29 -6.88
C GLN A 324 -34.36 -13.72 -6.39
N ALA A 325 -33.91 -13.84 -5.13
CA ALA A 325 -34.11 -15.02 -4.28
C ALA A 325 -33.34 -16.35 -4.51
N SER A 326 -32.14 -16.41 -5.10
CA SER A 326 -31.34 -17.67 -5.03
C SER A 326 -30.50 -17.81 -3.74
N VAL A 327 -30.18 -16.70 -3.05
CA VAL A 327 -29.38 -16.70 -1.80
C VAL A 327 -30.22 -16.94 -0.54
N ALA A 328 -31.55 -17.02 -0.67
CA ALA A 328 -32.46 -17.32 0.44
C ALA A 328 -32.20 -18.71 1.07
N SER A 329 -31.47 -19.61 0.40
CA SER A 329 -31.02 -20.88 0.99
C SER A 329 -29.95 -20.69 2.09
N CYS A 330 -29.08 -19.68 1.98
CA CYS A 330 -28.08 -19.38 3.01
C CYS A 330 -28.71 -18.70 4.26
N LEU A 331 -29.86 -18.02 4.11
CA LEU A 331 -30.56 -17.32 5.19
C LEU A 331 -31.64 -18.16 5.90
N ARG A 332 -32.04 -19.30 5.31
CA ARG A 332 -33.12 -20.16 5.84
C ARG A 332 -32.69 -21.17 6.91
N HIS A 333 -31.41 -21.24 7.28
CA HIS A 333 -30.88 -22.20 8.26
C HIS A 333 -30.12 -21.53 9.42
N SER A 334 -30.48 -20.28 9.73
CA SER A 334 -30.04 -19.61 10.95
C SER A 334 -30.73 -20.21 12.16
#